data_AF-A0A7V2QVI0-F1
#
_entry.id   AF-A0A7V2QVI0-F1
#
_cell.length_a   1.000
_cell.length_b   1.000
_cell.length_c   1.000
_cell.angle_alpha   90.00
_cell.angle_beta   90.00
_cell.angle_gamma   90.00
#
_symmetry.space_group_name_H-M   'P 1'
#
loop_
_entity.id
_entity.type
_entity.pdbx_description
1 polymer ?
#
loop_
_entity_poly.entity_id
_entity_poly.type
_entity_poly.pdbx_seq_one_letter_code
_entity_poly.pdbx_strand_id
1 'polypeptide(L)' 'MNKSVLVIGGGIAGIQAAIDLGDMGFKAYLVEQSSAIGGRMAQLDKTFPTNDCSMCMLSPKLMEVARHPN' A
#
# COMPACT_ATOMS: atom_id res chain seq x y z
N MET A 1 -2.39 11.75 23.33
CA MET A 1 -1.63 10.51 23.11
C MET A 1 -1.54 10.29 21.61
N ASN A 2 -0.38 10.55 21.00
CA ASN A 2 -0.18 10.25 19.58
C ASN A 2 0.07 8.75 19.43
N LYS A 3 -0.94 8.01 18.97
CA LYS A 3 -0.81 6.58 18.69
C LYS A 3 -0.27 6.44 17.26
N SER A 4 0.93 5.90 17.15
CA SER A 4 1.58 5.61 15.87
C SER A 4 1.57 4.12 15.61
N VAL A 5 1.50 3.72 14.34
CA VAL A 5 1.51 2.32 13.90
C VAL A 5 2.63 2.12 12.89
N LEU A 6 3.32 0.97 12.99
CA LEU A 6 4.33 0.55 12.03
C LEU A 6 3.79 -0.64 11.24
N VAL A 7 3.75 -0.51 9.92
CA VAL A 7 3.41 -1.55 8.96
C VAL A 7 4.69 -2.01 8.26
N ILE A 8 4.98 -3.31 8.33
CA ILE A 8 6.16 -3.91 7.71
C ILE A 8 5.71 -4.69 6.48
N GLY A 9 6.26 -4.32 5.32
CA GLY A 9 5.97 -4.90 4.01
C GLY A 9 5.09 -3.99 3.15
N GLY A 10 5.65 -3.47 2.07
CA GLY A 10 4.99 -2.58 1.11
C GLY A 10 4.23 -3.30 0.00
N GLY A 11 3.69 -4.49 0.23
CA GLY A 11 2.77 -5.15 -0.70
C GLY A 11 1.36 -4.55 -0.66
N ILE A 12 0.46 -5.01 -1.52
CA ILE A 12 -0.95 -4.52 -1.56
C ILE A 12 -1.64 -4.54 -0.18
N ALA A 13 -1.39 -5.57 0.62
CA ALA A 13 -1.94 -5.68 1.97
C ALA A 13 -1.41 -4.60 2.92
N GLY A 14 -0.09 -4.36 2.93
CA GLY A 14 0.52 -3.35 3.81
C GLY A 14 0.20 -1.93 3.37
N ILE A 15 0.15 -1.69 2.05
CA ILE A 15 -0.29 -0.41 1.49
C ILE A 15 -1.72 -0.09 1.95
N GLN A 16 -2.66 -1.03 1.79
CA GLN A 16 -4.05 -0.80 2.19
C GLN A 16 -4.16 -0.61 3.71
N ALA A 17 -3.46 -1.41 4.51
CA ALA A 17 -3.45 -1.24 5.96
C ALA A 17 -2.92 0.13 6.39
N ALA A 18 -1.87 0.64 5.73
CA ALA A 18 -1.32 1.97 6.03
C ALA A 18 -2.30 3.10 5.69
N ILE A 19 -2.99 2.99 4.55
CA ILE A 19 -4.04 3.94 4.15
C ILE A 19 -5.18 3.93 5.17
N ASP A 20 -5.73 2.74 5.49
CA ASP A 20 -6.86 2.62 6.41
C ASP A 20 -6.53 3.19 7.80
N LEU A 21 -5.31 2.93 8.30
CA LEU A 21 -4.83 3.49 9.57
C LEU A 21 -4.67 5.01 9.50
N GLY A 22 -4.17 5.52 8.38
CA GLY A 22 -4.03 6.95 8.13
C GLY A 22 -5.37 7.68 8.08
N ASP A 23 -6.37 7.09 7.42
CA ASP A 23 -7.74 7.59 7.34
C ASP A 23 -8.43 7.60 8.72
N MET A 24 -8.11 6.63 9.58
CA MET A 24 -8.55 6.61 10.98
C MET A 24 -7.83 7.63 11.87
N GLY A 25 -6.87 8.39 11.34
CA GLY A 25 -6.14 9.43 12.05
C GLY A 25 -4.93 8.93 12.85
N PHE A 26 -4.47 7.70 12.61
CA PHE A 26 -3.22 7.21 13.19
C PHE A 26 -2.03 7.63 12.33
N LYS A 27 -0.91 7.99 12.96
CA LYS A 27 0.35 8.20 12.23
C LYS A 27 0.88 6.84 11.80
N ALA A 28 0.89 6.55 10.50
CA ALA A 28 1.28 5.26 9.96
C ALA A 28 2.67 5.34 9.32
N TYR A 29 3.55 4.42 9.70
CA TYR A 29 4.86 4.24 9.07
C TYR A 29 4.81 2.96 8.24
N LEU A 30 5.06 3.06 6.94
CA LEU A 30 5.16 1.91 6.05
C LEU A 30 6.65 1.67 5.73
N VAL A 31 7.16 0.49 6.06
CA VAL A 31 8.55 0.10 5.81
C VAL A 31 8.59 -1.09 4.86
N GLU A 32 9.36 -0.97 3.79
CA GLU A 32 9.59 -2.03 2.80
C GLU A 32 11.09 -2.33 2.70
N GLN A 33 11.43 -3.61 2.56
CA GLN A 33 12.82 -4.06 2.44
C GLN A 33 13.43 -3.71 1.07
N SER A 34 12.59 -3.70 0.03
CA SER A 34 12.98 -3.48 -1.36
C SER A 34 13.10 -1.97 -1.66
N SER A 35 13.75 -1.62 -2.76
CA SER A 35 13.84 -0.23 -3.23
C SER A 35 12.50 0.36 -3.69
N ALA A 36 11.46 -0.46 -3.85
CA ALA A 36 10.14 -0.06 -4.30
C ALA A 36 9.04 -0.84 -3.57
N ILE A 37 7.91 -0.16 -3.37
CA ILE A 37 6.67 -0.74 -2.86
C ILE A 37 5.80 -1.30 -4.03
N GLY A 38 4.87 -2.18 -3.70
CA GLY A 38 3.97 -2.88 -4.62
C GLY A 38 3.99 -4.40 -4.46
N GLY A 39 5.08 -4.94 -3.91
CA GLY A 39 5.24 -6.37 -3.63
C GLY A 39 5.07 -7.26 -4.87
N ARG A 40 4.55 -8.48 -4.67
CA ARG A 40 4.33 -9.43 -5.76
C ARG A 40 3.28 -8.97 -6.77
N MET A 41 2.29 -8.18 -6.33
CA MET A 41 1.22 -7.72 -7.22
C MET A 41 1.77 -6.87 -8.36
N ALA A 42 2.81 -6.06 -8.10
CA ALA A 42 3.48 -5.25 -9.12
C ALA A 42 4.22 -6.08 -10.19
N GLN A 43 4.44 -7.37 -9.95
CA GLN A 43 5.13 -8.29 -10.86
C GLN A 43 4.15 -9.10 -11.72
N LEU A 44 2.85 -9.04 -11.44
CA LEU A 44 1.83 -9.73 -12.21
C LEU A 44 1.46 -8.90 -13.44
N ASP A 45 1.07 -9.55 -14.54
CA ASP A 45 0.47 -8.84 -15.67
C ASP A 45 -1.01 -8.55 -15.38
N LYS A 46 -1.75 -9.59 -14.96
CA LYS A 46 -3.20 -9.53 -14.74
C LYS A 46 -3.63 -10.22 -13.46
N THR A 47 -4.79 -9.83 -12.94
CA THR A 47 -5.39 -10.43 -11.73
C THR A 47 -6.67 -11.18 -12.04
N PHE A 48 -6.73 -12.46 -11.69
CA PHE A 48 -7.97 -13.24 -11.69
C PHE A 48 -8.96 -12.68 -10.62
N PRO A 49 -10.28 -12.72 -10.82
CA PRO A 49 -11.04 -13.29 -11.95
C PRO A 49 -11.28 -12.33 -13.12
N THR A 50 -11.14 -11.02 -12.89
CA THR A 50 -11.52 -10.00 -13.86
C THR A 50 -10.52 -9.88 -15.01
N ASN A 51 -9.31 -10.40 -14.83
CA ASN A 51 -8.20 -10.31 -15.77
C ASN A 51 -7.79 -8.85 -16.07
N ASP A 52 -8.00 -7.96 -15.10
CA ASP A 52 -7.55 -6.57 -15.17
C ASP A 52 -6.04 -6.49 -15.03
N CYS A 53 -5.45 -5.45 -15.64
CA CYS A 53 -4.04 -5.13 -15.47
C CYS A 53 -3.74 -4.87 -13.99
N SER A 54 -2.77 -5.61 -13.43
CA SER A 54 -2.41 -5.52 -12.01
C SER A 54 -1.99 -4.10 -11.62
N MET A 55 -1.20 -3.45 -12.48
CA MET A 55 -0.69 -2.11 -12.26
C MET A 55 -1.78 -1.05 -12.36
N CYS A 56 -2.82 -1.26 -13.16
CA CYS A 56 -3.97 -0.35 -13.19
C CYS A 56 -4.70 -0.31 -11.84
N MET A 57 -4.79 -1.46 -11.16
CA MET A 57 -5.41 -1.55 -9.84
C MET A 57 -4.48 -1.09 -8.71
N LEU A 58 -3.17 -1.36 -8.83
CA LEU A 58 -2.19 -1.07 -7.79
C LEU A 58 -1.71 0.40 -7.80
N SER A 59 -1.53 1.02 -8.97
CA SER A 59 -1.02 2.39 -9.11
C SER A 59 -1.80 3.45 -8.31
N PRO A 60 -3.14 3.48 -8.29
CA PRO A 60 -3.85 4.47 -7.48
C PRO A 60 -3.55 4.30 -5.99
N LYS A 61 -3.42 3.06 -5.49
CA LYS A 61 -3.08 2.79 -4.09
C LYS A 61 -1.65 3.19 -3.74
N LEU A 62 -0.71 3.01 -4.67
CA LEU A 62 0.67 3.49 -4.51
C LEU A 62 0.74 5.02 -4.40
N MET A 63 -0.04 5.74 -5.22
CA MET A 63 -0.10 7.20 -5.18
C MET A 63 -0.80 7.71 -3.92
N GLU A 64 -1.87 7.02 -3.50
CA GLU A 64 -2.62 7.34 -2.29
C GLU A 64 -1.72 7.24 -1.06
N VAL A 65 -1.06 6.10 -0.83
CA VAL A 65 -0.19 5.93 0.35
C VAL A 65 1.03 6.87 0.33
N ALA A 66 1.56 7.19 -0.86
CA ALA A 66 2.71 8.10 -0.98
C ALA A 66 2.37 9.56 -0.69
N ARG A 67 1.10 9.97 -0.90
CA ARG A 67 0.62 11.33 -0.66
C ARG A 67 -0.22 11.46 0.61
N HIS A 68 -0.41 10.35 1.33
CA HIS A 68 -1.22 10.34 2.53
C HIS A 68 -0.60 11.23 3.62
N PRO A 69 -1.37 12.12 4.29
CA PRO A 69 -0.84 13.06 5.27
C PRO A 69 -0.34 12.39 6.57
N ASN A 70 -0.92 11.26 6.92
CA ASN A 70 -0.62 10.49 8.15
C ASN A 70 0.16 9.23 7.86
#